data_AF-A0A554GR46-F1
#
_entry.id   AF-A0A554GR46-F1
#
_cell.length_a   1.000
_cell.length_b   1.000
_cell.length_c   1.000
_cell.angle_alpha   90.00
_cell.angle_beta   90.00
_cell.angle_gamma   90.00
#
_symmetry.space_group_name_H-M   'P 1'
#
loop_
_entity.id
_entity.type
_entity.pdbx_description
1 polymer ?
#
loop_
_entity_poly.entity_id
_entity_poly.type
_entity_poly.pdbx_seq_one_letter_code
_entity_poly.pdbx_strand_id
1 'polypeptide(L)'
;MATPSSPDTHHFHIEVIKLLLQVATSDDRVTREEIDQIIDTARGFSVPLTELSALTRCLQDGLPLPPPNLGVLREDPKAVLEAVHALITKDGHVHEAEIEMVRQLRQMLGLVP
;
A
#
# COMPACT_ATOMS: atom_id res chain seq x y z
N MET A 1 22.57 12.02 7.90
CA MET A 1 22.91 11.55 6.56
C MET A 1 21.59 11.41 5.80
N ALA A 2 21.31 12.32 4.86
CA ALA A 2 20.11 12.25 4.02
C ALA A 2 20.49 11.42 2.78
N THR A 3 19.87 10.25 2.62
CA THR A 3 19.94 9.48 1.38
C THR A 3 19.34 10.33 0.25
N PRO A 4 19.91 10.31 -0.97
CA PRO A 4 19.32 11.01 -2.10
C PRO A 4 18.01 10.32 -2.46
N SER A 5 16.89 10.79 -1.89
CA SER A 5 15.55 10.44 -2.33
C SER A 5 15.42 10.95 -3.76
N SER A 6 15.63 10.06 -4.72
CA SER A 6 15.35 10.35 -6.12
C SER A 6 13.87 10.73 -6.22
N PRO A 7 13.49 11.72 -7.06
CA PRO A 7 12.09 12.15 -7.20
C PRO A 7 11.15 10.98 -7.56
N ASP A 8 11.70 9.97 -8.20
CA ASP A 8 11.07 8.70 -8.55
C ASP A 8 10.61 7.88 -7.32
N THR A 9 11.44 7.83 -6.28
CA THR A 9 11.17 7.06 -5.05
C THR A 9 9.98 7.60 -4.27
N HIS A 10 9.78 8.92 -4.25
CA HIS A 10 8.62 9.54 -3.61
C HIS A 10 7.31 9.18 -4.34
N HIS A 11 7.33 9.17 -5.67
CA HIS A 11 6.16 8.75 -6.45
C HIS A 11 5.87 7.27 -6.19
N PHE A 12 6.88 6.40 -6.26
CA PHE A 12 6.72 4.98 -5.96
C PHE A 12 6.11 4.73 -4.57
N HIS A 13 6.62 5.39 -3.55
CA HIS A 13 6.10 5.27 -2.19
C HIS A 13 4.63 5.69 -2.06
N ILE A 14 4.23 6.79 -2.71
CA ILE A 14 2.83 7.23 -2.72
C ILE A 14 1.94 6.17 -3.37
N GLU A 15 2.39 5.58 -4.48
CA GLU A 15 1.63 4.55 -5.18
C GLU A 15 1.52 3.25 -4.38
N VAL A 16 2.58 2.85 -3.64
CA VAL A 16 2.53 1.72 -2.71
C VAL A 16 1.49 1.96 -1.63
N ILE A 17 1.47 3.15 -1.02
CA ILE A 17 0.48 3.48 0.01
C ILE A 17 -0.95 3.44 -0.55
N LYS A 18 -1.18 4.01 -1.73
CA LYS A 18 -2.50 3.95 -2.39
C LYS A 18 -2.95 2.50 -2.63
N LEU A 19 -2.04 1.64 -3.08
CA LEU A 19 -2.31 0.22 -3.29
C LEU A 19 -2.65 -0.48 -1.97
N LEU A 20 -1.84 -0.30 -0.92
CA LEU A 20 -2.09 -0.90 0.39
C LEU A 20 -3.45 -0.51 0.94
N LEU A 21 -3.79 0.77 0.83
CA LEU A 21 -5.06 1.31 1.28
C LEU A 21 -6.23 0.73 0.48
N GLN A 22 -6.05 0.53 -0.83
CA GLN A 22 -7.05 -0.10 -1.69
C GLN A 22 -7.24 -1.60 -1.39
N VAL A 23 -6.16 -2.31 -1.05
CA VAL A 23 -6.23 -3.71 -0.61
C VAL A 23 -6.95 -3.80 0.74
N ALA A 24 -6.56 -2.98 1.72
CA ALA A 24 -7.20 -2.96 3.04
C ALA A 24 -8.70 -2.63 2.96
N THR A 25 -9.09 -1.66 2.12
CA THR A 25 -10.51 -1.33 1.91
C THR A 25 -11.29 -2.35 1.09
N SER A 26 -10.63 -3.26 0.37
CA SER A 26 -11.31 -4.28 -0.42
C SER A 26 -11.95 -5.38 0.45
N ASP A 27 -11.49 -5.57 1.70
CA ASP A 27 -12.03 -6.58 2.62
C ASP A 27 -13.28 -6.10 3.40
N ASP A 28 -13.86 -4.95 3.01
CA ASP A 28 -15.05 -4.30 3.63
C ASP A 28 -14.87 -3.92 5.12
N ARG A 29 -13.74 -4.30 5.74
CA ARG A 29 -13.41 -4.06 7.15
C ARG A 29 -11.96 -3.68 7.34
N VAL A 30 -11.65 -2.42 7.09
CA VAL A 30 -10.38 -1.84 7.55
C VAL A 30 -10.44 -1.68 9.07
N THR A 31 -9.58 -2.41 9.78
CA THR A 31 -9.40 -2.23 11.22
C THR A 31 -8.56 -0.99 11.52
N ARG A 32 -8.69 -0.46 12.74
CA ARG A 32 -7.88 0.69 13.17
C ARG A 32 -6.38 0.37 13.17
N GLU A 33 -6.02 -0.89 13.37
CA GLU A 33 -4.63 -1.36 13.34
C GLU A 33 -4.05 -1.27 11.92
N GLU A 34 -4.79 -1.70 10.90
CA GLU A 34 -4.38 -1.53 9.49
C GLU A 34 -4.22 -0.06 9.11
N ILE A 35 -5.13 0.83 9.55
CA ILE A 35 -4.99 2.27 9.30
C ILE A 35 -3.70 2.80 9.93
N ASP A 36 -3.44 2.45 11.20
CA ASP A 36 -2.23 2.91 11.90
C ASP A 36 -0.96 2.37 11.21
N GLN A 37 -0.98 1.13 10.71
CA GLN A 37 0.12 0.58 9.92
C GLN A 37 0.35 1.31 8.61
N ILE A 38 -0.72 1.63 7.88
CA ILE A 38 -0.60 2.34 6.61
C ILE A 38 -0.08 3.76 6.85
N ILE A 39 -0.51 4.40 7.95
CA ILE A 39 -0.01 5.71 8.38
C ILE A 39 1.47 5.64 8.77
N ASP A 40 1.89 4.63 9.54
CA ASP A 40 3.27 4.44 9.98
C ASP A 40 4.19 4.15 8.78
N THR A 41 3.75 3.27 7.88
CA THR A 41 4.43 2.95 6.61
C THR A 41 4.57 4.20 5.73
N ALA A 42 3.49 4.99 5.59
CA ALA A 42 3.52 6.23 4.81
C ALA A 42 4.46 7.28 5.43
N ARG A 43 4.52 7.36 6.77
CA ARG A 43 5.49 8.19 7.48
C ARG A 43 6.93 7.73 7.23
N GLY A 44 7.19 6.42 7.30
CA GLY A 44 8.49 5.82 7.00
C GLY A 44 8.95 6.09 5.56
N PHE A 45 8.01 6.15 4.63
CA PHE A 45 8.24 6.49 3.23
C PHE A 45 8.30 7.99 2.92
N SER A 46 8.19 8.84 3.94
CA SER A 46 8.26 10.31 3.80
C SER A 46 7.15 10.89 2.92
N VAL A 47 5.97 10.25 2.91
CA VAL A 47 4.79 10.72 2.20
C VAL A 47 4.29 12.04 2.84
N PRO A 48 3.96 13.07 2.04
CA PRO A 48 3.50 14.34 2.58
C PRO A 48 2.20 14.19 3.38
N LEU A 49 2.13 14.88 4.51
CA LEU A 49 0.99 14.86 5.43
C LEU A 49 -0.34 15.22 4.76
N THR A 50 -0.32 16.04 3.72
CA THR A 50 -1.49 16.38 2.89
C THR A 50 -2.07 15.16 2.19
N GLU A 51 -1.22 14.29 1.63
CA GLU A 51 -1.66 13.05 0.97
C GLU A 51 -2.20 12.08 2.02
N LEU A 52 -1.49 11.90 3.13
CA LEU A 52 -1.95 11.08 4.27
C LEU A 52 -3.30 11.54 4.82
N SER A 53 -3.51 12.85 4.93
CA SER A 53 -4.77 13.43 5.40
C SER A 53 -5.91 13.18 4.41
N ALA A 54 -5.64 13.28 3.10
CA ALA A 54 -6.62 12.97 2.06
C ALA A 54 -7.02 11.49 2.07
N LEU A 55 -6.04 10.60 2.23
CA LEU A 55 -6.24 9.15 2.31
C LEU A 55 -7.03 8.76 3.57
N THR A 56 -6.66 9.30 4.73
CA THR A 56 -7.37 9.09 6.00
C THR A 56 -8.81 9.58 5.90
N ARG A 57 -9.03 10.71 5.24
CA ARG A 57 -10.36 11.26 5.04
C ARG A 57 -11.19 10.42 4.09
N CYS A 58 -10.62 9.86 3.03
CA CYS A 58 -11.36 8.93 2.16
C CYS A 58 -11.80 7.67 2.92
N LEU A 59 -10.95 7.13 3.80
CA LEU A 59 -11.32 6.02 4.68
C LEU A 59 -12.47 6.40 5.63
N GLN A 60 -12.43 7.59 6.22
CA GLN A 60 -13.44 8.06 7.18
C GLN A 60 -14.79 8.36 6.53
N ASP A 61 -14.80 8.93 5.33
CA ASP A 61 -16.02 9.25 4.57
C ASP A 61 -16.55 8.03 3.77
N GLY A 62 -15.82 6.91 3.75
CA GLY A 62 -16.15 5.77 2.89
C GLY A 62 -16.08 6.09 1.40
N LEU A 63 -15.25 7.08 1.03
CA LEU A 63 -15.06 7.51 -0.35
C LEU A 63 -14.13 6.55 -1.09
N PRO A 64 -14.34 6.37 -2.41
CA PRO A 64 -13.46 5.57 -3.23
C PRO A 64 -12.04 6.16 -3.22
N LEU A 65 -11.07 5.30 -2.91
CA LEU A 65 -9.66 5.67 -2.86
C LEU A 65 -9.10 5.98 -4.25
N PRO A 66 -8.08 6.87 -4.34
CA PRO A 66 -7.42 7.13 -5.60
C PRO A 66 -6.74 5.86 -6.12
N PRO A 67 -6.95 5.48 -7.40
CA PRO A 67 -6.36 4.27 -7.95
C PRO A 67 -4.83 4.38 -7.99
N PRO A 68 -4.11 3.31 -7.59
CA PRO A 68 -2.66 3.27 -7.69
C PRO A 68 -2.20 3.14 -9.15
N ASN A 69 -1.08 3.80 -9.46
CA ASN A 69 -0.39 3.75 -10.73
C ASN A 69 0.44 2.48 -10.78
N LEU A 70 -0.18 1.42 -11.29
CA LEU A 70 0.46 0.14 -11.56
C LEU A 70 1.71 0.27 -12.45
N GLY A 71 1.80 1.32 -13.28
CA GLY A 71 3.00 1.61 -14.08
C GLY A 71 4.25 1.87 -13.24
N VAL A 72 4.11 2.64 -12.16
CA VAL A 72 5.21 2.96 -11.22
C VAL A 72 5.49 1.78 -10.30
N LEU A 73 4.44 1.09 -9.85
CA LEU A 73 4.58 -0.11 -9.01
C LEU A 73 5.34 -1.24 -9.70
N ARG A 74 5.34 -1.29 -11.03
CA ARG A 74 6.11 -2.24 -11.84
C ARG A 74 7.61 -1.95 -11.87
N GLU A 75 8.06 -0.77 -11.45
CA GLU A 75 9.48 -0.43 -11.39
C GLU A 75 10.19 -1.16 -10.26
N ASP A 76 9.51 -1.33 -9.11
CA ASP A 76 10.00 -2.16 -8.00
C ASP A 76 8.89 -3.03 -7.40
N PRO A 77 8.48 -4.11 -8.10
CA PRO A 77 7.35 -4.92 -7.66
C PRO A 77 7.69 -5.77 -6.42
N LYS A 78 8.97 -5.88 -6.04
CA LYS A 78 9.40 -6.55 -4.81
C LYS A 78 9.05 -5.70 -3.59
N ALA A 79 9.39 -4.42 -3.57
CA ALA A 79 9.06 -3.53 -2.47
C ALA A 79 7.53 -3.41 -2.27
N VAL A 80 6.75 -3.43 -3.36
CA VAL A 80 5.28 -3.49 -3.29
C VAL A 80 4.81 -4.74 -2.56
N LEU A 81 5.33 -5.91 -2.94
CA LEU A 81 4.95 -7.17 -2.32
C LEU A 81 5.38 -7.26 -0.86
N GLU A 82 6.56 -6.76 -0.52
CA GLU A 82 7.02 -6.75 0.87
C GLU A 82 6.13 -5.86 1.73
N ALA A 83 5.71 -4.70 1.23
CA ALA A 83 4.80 -3.81 1.95
C ALA A 83 3.41 -4.44 2.14
N VAL A 84 2.87 -5.08 1.08
CA VAL A 84 1.57 -5.80 1.15
C VAL A 84 1.66 -6.98 2.11
N HIS A 85 2.73 -7.76 2.02
CA HIS A 85 2.96 -8.89 2.91
C HIS A 85 3.14 -8.46 4.36
N ALA A 86 3.82 -7.33 4.61
CA ALA A 86 3.97 -6.76 5.95
C ALA A 86 2.64 -6.30 6.55
N LEU A 87 1.71 -5.79 5.73
CA LEU A 87 0.35 -5.44 6.16
C LEU A 87 -0.43 -6.70 6.57
N ILE A 88 -0.48 -7.69 5.69
CA ILE A 88 -1.18 -8.98 5.83
C ILE A 88 -0.65 -9.80 7.03
N THR A 89 0.66 -9.94 7.15
CA THR A 89 1.28 -10.79 8.19
C THR A 89 1.05 -10.22 9.60
N LYS A 90 0.76 -8.92 9.70
CA LYS A 90 0.61 -8.21 10.98
C LYS A 90 -0.81 -8.28 11.55
N ASP A 91 -1.81 -8.58 10.72
CA ASP A 91 -3.17 -8.94 11.15
C ASP A 91 -3.19 -10.27 11.95
N GLY A 92 -2.07 -11.01 11.94
CA GLY A 92 -1.84 -12.18 12.78
C GLY A 92 -2.49 -13.46 12.26
N HIS A 93 -3.36 -13.36 11.24
CA HIS A 93 -3.90 -14.50 10.51
C HIS A 93 -3.76 -14.27 9.00
N VAL A 94 -2.69 -14.78 8.41
CA VAL A 94 -2.59 -14.88 6.95
C VAL A 94 -3.63 -15.87 6.46
N HIS A 95 -4.75 -15.38 5.93
CA HIS A 95 -5.80 -16.20 5.36
C HIS A 95 -5.44 -16.63 3.93
N GLU A 96 -6.06 -17.73 3.46
CA GLU A 96 -5.90 -18.17 2.07
C GLU A 96 -6.28 -17.06 1.06
N ALA A 97 -7.28 -16.23 1.40
CA ALA A 97 -7.68 -15.07 0.60
C ALA A 97 -6.55 -14.04 0.42
N GLU A 98 -5.72 -13.80 1.44
CA GLU A 98 -4.60 -12.86 1.36
C GLU A 98 -3.46 -13.43 0.51
N ILE A 99 -3.23 -14.74 0.57
CA ILE A 99 -2.27 -15.43 -0.31
C ILE A 99 -2.72 -15.34 -1.77
N GLU A 100 -4.02 -15.52 -2.03
CA GLU A 100 -4.60 -15.34 -3.36
C GLU A 100 -4.50 -13.89 -3.83
N MET A 101 -4.77 -12.91 -2.96
CA MET A 101 -4.59 -11.48 -3.28
C MET A 101 -3.13 -11.16 -3.64
N VAL A 102 -2.15 -11.66 -2.88
CA VAL A 102 -0.71 -11.47 -3.17
C VAL A 102 -0.33 -12.12 -4.50
N ARG A 103 -0.87 -13.31 -4.81
CA ARG A 103 -0.68 -13.96 -6.12
C ARG A 103 -1.27 -13.14 -7.26
N GLN A 104 -2.48 -12.58 -7.08
CA GLN A 104 -3.10 -11.71 -8.08
C GLN A 104 -2.28 -10.43 -8.27
N LEU A 105 -1.81 -9.81 -7.20
CA LEU A 105 -0.92 -8.64 -7.25
C LEU A 105 0.38 -8.95 -7.99
N ARG A 106 1.01 -10.11 -7.74
CA ARG A 106 2.18 -10.58 -8.51
C ARG A 106 1.89 -10.61 -10.01
N GLN A 107 0.76 -11.20 -10.40
CA GLN A 107 0.35 -11.26 -11.80
C GLN A 107 0.07 -9.87 -12.39
N MET A 108 -0.59 -8.98 -11.65
CA MET A 108 -0.86 -7.60 -12.11
C MET A 108 0.42 -6.77 -12.29
N LEU A 109 1.40 -6.98 -11.42
CA LEU A 109 2.73 -6.37 -11.46
C LEU A 109 3.64 -7.01 -12.52
N GLY A 110 3.18 -8.05 -13.23
CA GLY A 110 3.98 -8.71 -14.27
C GLY A 110 5.10 -9.58 -13.73
N LEU A 111 5.08 -9.92 -12.44
CA LEU A 111 5.94 -10.93 -11.87
C LEU A 111 5.40 -12.30 -12.28
N VAL A 112 6.06 -12.92 -13.25
CA VAL A 112 5.83 -14.31 -13.67
C VAL A 112 6.04 -15.27 -12.49
N PRO A 113 5.29 -16.40 -12.42
CA PRO A 113 5.30 -17.32 -11.29
C PRO A 113 6.66 -17.94 -10.98
#